data_AF-A0A2A3GXY6-F1
#
_entry.id   AF-A0A2A3GXY6-F1
#
_cell.length_a   1.000
_cell.length_b   1.000
_cell.length_c   1.000
_cell.angle_alpha   90.00
_cell.angle_beta   90.00
_cell.angle_gamma   90.00
#
_symmetry.space_group_name_H-M   'P 1'
#
loop_
_entity.id
_entity.type
_entity.pdbx_description
1 polymer ?
#
loop_
_entity_poly.entity_id
_entity_poly.type
_entity_poly.pdbx_seq_one_letter_code
_entity_poly.pdbx_strand_id
1 'polypeptide(L)'
;MTWLPVDFVHPLRVDVPGGHHLRPITGADAAIDYPAVMGSRERLWSIFGQAWGWPAETMTYEANLQDLQRHEAEITAHQSFNYVLFDDAGTSEYGCVYIDPPEKAGADAEISWWVVDARVGSALERDLDALVPRWIAEDWPFERPRFIGRDLSWSEWLRLPDA
;
A
#
# COMPACT_ATOMS: atom_id res chain seq x y z
N MET A 1 6.54 7.48 21.57
CA MET A 1 7.66 6.99 20.75
C MET A 1 7.22 7.09 19.32
N THR A 2 8.06 7.59 18.41
CA THR A 2 7.80 7.49 16.98
C THR A 2 7.84 6.01 16.59
N TRP A 3 6.96 5.56 15.69
CA TRP A 3 6.92 4.17 15.23
C TRP A 3 8.15 3.78 14.38
N LEU A 4 8.93 4.78 13.95
CA LEU A 4 10.20 4.63 13.25
C LEU A 4 11.35 5.34 13.98
N PRO A 5 12.61 4.88 13.79
CA PRO A 5 13.80 5.62 14.17
C PRO A 5 13.87 7.01 13.53
N VAL A 6 14.43 8.00 14.24
CA VAL A 6 14.52 9.40 13.78
C VAL A 6 15.36 9.56 12.52
N ASP A 7 16.33 8.68 12.32
CA ASP A 7 17.26 8.64 11.20
C ASP A 7 16.86 7.61 10.13
N PHE A 8 15.65 7.04 10.23
CA PHE A 8 15.16 6.10 9.23
C PHE A 8 15.04 6.76 7.86
N VAL A 9 15.55 6.08 6.84
CA VAL A 9 15.43 6.50 5.44
C VAL A 9 14.63 5.42 4.72
N HIS A 10 13.42 5.77 4.29
CA HIS A 10 12.58 4.85 3.55
C HIS A 10 13.12 4.64 2.11
N PRO A 11 12.95 3.44 1.54
CA PRO A 11 13.35 3.17 0.15
C PRO A 11 12.65 4.08 -0.85
N LEU A 12 13.38 4.64 -1.81
CA LEU A 12 12.78 5.45 -2.90
C LEU A 12 12.46 4.62 -4.14
N ARG A 13 13.02 3.42 -4.23
CA ARG A 13 12.75 2.43 -5.28
C ARG A 13 13.03 1.04 -4.75
N VAL A 14 12.15 0.10 -5.06
CA VAL A 14 12.33 -1.34 -4.79
C VAL A 14 12.03 -2.09 -6.08
N ASP A 15 13.01 -2.82 -6.60
CA ASP A 15 12.81 -3.58 -7.83
C ASP A 15 11.93 -4.81 -7.57
N VAL A 16 10.97 -5.00 -8.47
CA VAL A 16 10.06 -6.15 -8.49
C VAL A 16 10.39 -6.99 -9.73
N PRO A 17 10.44 -8.33 -9.63
CA PRO A 17 10.72 -9.18 -10.78
C PRO A 17 9.84 -8.88 -12.01
N GLY A 18 10.38 -9.21 -13.19
CA GLY A 18 9.67 -9.03 -14.46
C GLY A 18 9.64 -7.59 -14.98
N GLY A 19 10.52 -6.70 -14.50
CA GLY A 19 10.64 -5.33 -14.99
C GLY A 19 9.58 -4.41 -14.40
N HIS A 20 9.31 -4.56 -13.11
CA HIS A 20 8.41 -3.69 -12.35
C HIS A 20 9.19 -3.08 -11.19
N HIS A 21 8.64 -2.05 -10.56
CA HIS A 21 9.22 -1.47 -9.36
C HIS A 21 8.16 -0.83 -8.48
N LEU A 22 8.48 -0.73 -7.19
CA LEU A 22 7.75 0.08 -6.23
C LEU A 22 8.48 1.40 -6.02
N ARG A 23 7.75 2.49 -5.85
CA ARG A 23 8.27 3.76 -5.30
C ARG A 23 7.19 4.51 -4.53
N PRO A 24 7.55 5.46 -3.65
CA PRO A 24 6.60 6.34 -3.00
C PRO A 24 5.62 6.99 -4.00
N ILE A 25 4.34 6.99 -3.65
CA ILE A 25 3.29 7.67 -4.42
C ILE A 25 3.43 9.19 -4.28
N THR A 26 3.05 9.91 -5.34
CA THR A 26 3.04 11.37 -5.37
C THR A 26 1.75 11.89 -5.98
N GLY A 27 1.42 13.17 -5.76
CA GLY A 27 0.28 13.80 -6.43
C GLY A 27 0.36 13.77 -7.97
N ALA A 28 1.56 13.65 -8.54
CA ALA A 28 1.76 13.56 -9.99
C ALA A 28 1.21 12.25 -10.60
N ASP A 29 0.98 11.23 -9.76
CA ASP A 29 0.54 9.91 -10.20
C ASP A 29 -0.97 9.83 -10.44
N ALA A 30 -1.74 10.85 -10.03
CA ALA A 30 -3.20 10.82 -10.04
C ALA A 30 -3.81 10.47 -11.41
N ALA A 31 -3.17 10.87 -12.50
CA ALA A 31 -3.62 10.57 -13.87
C ALA A 31 -3.54 9.08 -14.23
N ILE A 32 -2.64 8.33 -13.61
CA ILE A 32 -2.43 6.89 -13.83
C ILE A 32 -3.10 6.07 -12.72
N ASP A 33 -3.07 6.56 -11.47
CA ASP A 33 -3.66 5.91 -10.29
C ASP A 33 -5.19 5.89 -10.36
N TYR A 34 -5.82 7.02 -10.67
CA TYR A 34 -7.28 7.10 -10.71
C TYR A 34 -7.95 6.02 -11.59
N PRO A 35 -7.54 5.79 -12.86
CA PRO A 35 -8.11 4.71 -13.65
C PRO A 35 -7.73 3.30 -13.14
N ALA A 36 -6.58 3.11 -12.49
CA ALA A 36 -6.19 1.82 -11.91
C ALA A 36 -7.08 1.44 -10.71
N VAL A 37 -7.27 2.39 -9.79
CA VAL A 37 -8.14 2.29 -8.62
C VAL A 37 -9.60 2.13 -9.05
N MET A 38 -10.11 3.05 -9.86
CA MET A 38 -11.53 3.02 -10.26
C MET A 38 -11.87 1.85 -11.18
N GLY A 39 -10.90 1.38 -11.98
CA GLY A 39 -11.05 0.17 -12.79
C GLY A 39 -11.09 -1.12 -11.96
N SER A 40 -10.57 -1.11 -10.73
CA SER A 40 -10.55 -2.24 -9.79
C SER A 40 -11.52 -2.03 -8.60
N ARG A 41 -12.37 -1.00 -8.68
CA ARG A 41 -13.09 -0.44 -7.51
C ARG A 41 -13.93 -1.45 -6.76
N GLU A 42 -14.72 -2.28 -7.46
CA GLU A 42 -15.63 -3.22 -6.80
C GLU A 42 -14.86 -4.22 -5.93
N ARG A 43 -13.74 -4.74 -6.45
CA ARG A 43 -12.90 -5.65 -5.69
C ARG A 43 -12.17 -4.95 -4.56
N LEU A 44 -11.57 -3.79 -4.82
CA LEU A 44 -10.87 -3.01 -3.78
C LEU A 44 -11.83 -2.63 -2.65
N TRP A 45 -13.07 -2.23 -2.96
CA TRP A 45 -14.10 -1.96 -1.97
C TRP A 45 -14.44 -3.20 -1.13
N SER A 46 -14.47 -4.39 -1.73
CA SER A 46 -14.71 -5.64 -0.98
C SER A 46 -13.61 -5.99 0.03
N ILE A 47 -12.40 -5.43 -0.17
CA ILE A 47 -11.23 -5.66 0.69
C ILE A 47 -11.13 -4.56 1.74
N PHE A 48 -11.11 -3.30 1.29
CA PHE A 48 -10.77 -2.13 2.11
C PHE A 48 -11.99 -1.32 2.54
N GLY A 49 -13.14 -1.48 1.88
CA GLY A 49 -14.30 -0.60 2.06
C GLY A 49 -14.87 -0.60 3.49
N GLN A 50 -14.80 -1.72 4.20
CA GLN A 50 -15.25 -1.78 5.60
C GLN A 50 -14.28 -1.07 6.55
N ALA A 51 -12.97 -1.17 6.31
CA ALA A 51 -11.94 -0.62 7.19
C ALA A 51 -11.69 0.86 6.91
N TRP A 52 -11.61 1.23 5.63
CA TRP A 52 -11.15 2.56 5.19
C TRP A 52 -12.21 3.37 4.46
N GLY A 53 -13.36 2.78 4.13
CA GLY A 53 -14.35 3.46 3.29
C GLY A 53 -13.82 3.79 1.89
N TRP A 54 -12.86 3.01 1.39
CA TRP A 54 -12.14 3.25 0.14
C TRP A 54 -12.14 1.99 -0.76
N PRO A 55 -12.16 2.13 -2.11
CA PRO A 55 -12.46 3.35 -2.86
C PRO A 55 -13.98 3.55 -3.01
N ALA A 56 -14.46 4.72 -2.61
CA ALA A 56 -15.88 5.07 -2.68
C ALA A 56 -16.39 5.09 -4.14
N GLU A 57 -17.66 4.72 -4.35
CA GLU A 57 -18.29 4.75 -5.69
C GLU A 57 -18.29 6.16 -6.31
N THR A 58 -18.38 7.17 -5.45
CA THR A 58 -18.43 8.58 -5.84
C THR A 58 -17.06 9.24 -5.86
N MET A 59 -15.98 8.46 -5.77
CA MET A 59 -14.62 9.00 -5.79
C MET A 59 -14.38 9.70 -7.13
N THR A 60 -14.01 10.98 -7.06
CA THR A 60 -13.67 11.78 -8.24
C THR A 60 -12.17 11.83 -8.45
N TYR A 61 -11.74 12.24 -9.64
CA TYR A 61 -10.33 12.48 -9.92
C TYR A 61 -9.70 13.49 -8.95
N GLU A 62 -10.42 14.55 -8.60
CA GLU A 62 -9.93 15.57 -7.67
C GLU A 62 -9.78 15.02 -6.25
N ALA A 63 -10.73 14.18 -5.81
CA ALA A 63 -10.60 13.48 -4.53
C ALA A 63 -9.40 12.54 -4.52
N ASN A 64 -9.17 11.81 -5.61
CA ASN A 64 -7.98 10.98 -5.79
C ASN A 64 -6.68 11.78 -5.71
N LEU A 65 -6.59 12.88 -6.45
CA LEU A 65 -5.42 13.76 -6.42
C LEU A 65 -5.14 14.31 -5.02
N GLN A 66 -6.18 14.73 -4.30
CA GLN A 66 -6.04 15.20 -2.91
C GLN A 66 -5.54 14.09 -1.98
N ASP A 67 -6.03 12.87 -2.19
CA ASP A 67 -5.60 11.69 -1.44
C ASP A 67 -4.12 11.36 -1.68
N LEU A 68 -3.66 11.42 -2.93
CA LEU A 68 -2.26 11.19 -3.26
C LEU A 68 -1.35 12.29 -2.72
N GLN A 69 -1.78 13.55 -2.75
CA GLN A 69 -1.04 14.67 -2.15
C GLN A 69 -0.93 14.53 -0.63
N ARG A 70 -1.98 14.01 0.02
CA ARG A 70 -1.95 13.67 1.45
C ARG A 70 -0.92 12.56 1.71
N HIS A 71 -0.96 11.47 0.94
CA HIS A 71 0.01 10.38 1.08
C HIS A 71 1.47 10.82 0.83
N GLU A 72 1.72 11.69 -0.15
CA GLU A 72 3.04 12.27 -0.40
C GLU A 72 3.56 13.06 0.81
N ALA A 73 2.70 13.84 1.46
CA ALA A 73 3.03 14.58 2.67
C ALA A 73 3.28 13.64 3.86
N GLU A 74 2.46 12.59 4.02
CA GLU A 74 2.61 11.58 5.06
C GLU A 74 3.94 10.81 4.92
N ILE A 75 4.31 10.42 3.71
CA ILE A 75 5.59 9.77 3.42
C ILE A 75 6.76 10.69 3.76
N THR A 76 6.67 11.97 3.36
CA THR A 76 7.70 12.98 3.66
C THR A 76 7.87 13.16 5.17
N ALA A 77 6.78 13.05 5.93
CA ALA A 77 6.74 13.18 7.38
C ALA A 77 6.95 11.84 8.14
N HIS A 78 7.18 10.72 7.44
CA HIS A 78 7.23 9.35 7.98
C HIS A 78 6.03 9.00 8.88
N GLN A 79 4.83 9.41 8.47
CA GLN A 79 3.58 9.13 9.19
C GLN A 79 2.94 7.83 8.73
N SER A 80 2.97 7.55 7.43
CA SER A 80 2.52 6.34 6.75
C SER A 80 3.22 6.29 5.40
N PHE A 81 3.15 5.14 4.72
CA PHE A 81 3.70 4.99 3.39
C PHE A 81 2.76 4.28 2.45
N ASN A 82 2.62 4.86 1.25
CA ASN A 82 1.96 4.24 0.12
C ASN A 82 2.95 4.18 -1.04
N TYR A 83 3.26 2.96 -1.49
CA TYR A 83 4.14 2.68 -2.62
C TYR A 83 3.33 2.18 -3.80
N VAL A 84 3.54 2.78 -4.97
CA VAL A 84 2.88 2.36 -6.21
C VAL A 84 3.74 1.34 -6.94
N LEU A 85 3.10 0.28 -7.43
CA LEU A 85 3.70 -0.73 -8.31
C LEU A 85 3.57 -0.30 -9.76
N PHE A 86 4.68 0.05 -10.39
CA PHE A 86 4.75 0.45 -11.80
C PHE A 86 5.42 -0.60 -12.68
N ASP A 87 5.21 -0.50 -14.00
CA ASP A 87 6.20 -0.98 -14.98
C ASP A 87 7.55 -0.24 -14.82
N ASP A 88 8.62 -0.79 -15.39
CA ASP A 88 9.95 -0.15 -15.30
C ASP A 88 9.97 1.29 -15.83
N ALA A 89 9.14 1.59 -16.84
CA ALA A 89 9.04 2.91 -17.44
C ALA A 89 8.25 3.92 -16.60
N GLY A 90 7.52 3.49 -15.55
CA GLY A 90 6.70 4.37 -14.71
C GLY A 90 5.47 4.93 -15.44
N THR A 91 4.96 4.21 -16.44
CA THR A 91 3.85 4.66 -17.31
C THR A 91 2.53 3.99 -16.99
N SER A 92 2.55 2.86 -16.27
CA SER A 92 1.35 2.09 -15.93
C SER A 92 1.43 1.60 -14.49
N GLU A 93 0.38 1.89 -13.73
CA GLU A 93 0.19 1.37 -12.37
C GLU A 93 -0.46 -0.01 -12.39
N TYR A 94 0.01 -0.89 -11.51
CA TYR A 94 -0.48 -2.25 -11.35
C TYR A 94 -0.90 -2.59 -9.92
N GLY A 95 -0.84 -1.65 -8.97
CA GLY A 95 -1.19 -1.90 -7.57
C GLY A 95 -0.47 -0.96 -6.61
N CYS A 96 -0.75 -1.13 -5.30
CA CYS A 96 -0.10 -0.37 -4.24
C CYS A 96 0.26 -1.26 -3.04
N VAL A 97 1.26 -0.82 -2.25
CA VAL A 97 1.64 -1.38 -0.95
C VAL A 97 1.54 -0.27 0.10
N TYR A 98 0.74 -0.50 1.13
CA TYR A 98 0.56 0.38 2.28
C TYR A 98 1.37 -0.15 3.48
N ILE A 99 2.05 0.75 4.18
CA ILE A 99 2.82 0.49 5.39
C ILE A 99 2.47 1.58 6.39
N ASP A 100 1.70 1.20 7.40
CA ASP A 100 1.09 2.11 8.36
C ASP A 100 1.58 1.81 9.79
N PRO A 101 1.61 2.82 10.67
CA PRO A 101 1.72 2.57 12.11
C PRO A 101 0.53 1.71 12.57
N PRO A 102 0.72 0.85 13.59
CA PRO A 102 -0.31 -0.09 13.98
C PRO A 102 -1.49 0.63 14.64
N GLU A 103 -2.71 0.42 14.13
CA GLU A 103 -3.93 0.87 14.80
C GLU A 103 -4.41 -0.15 15.86
N LYS A 104 -4.04 -1.43 15.69
CA LYS A 104 -4.47 -2.53 16.54
C LYS A 104 -3.32 -3.12 17.34
N ALA A 105 -3.60 -3.45 18.60
CA ALA A 105 -2.61 -3.98 19.54
C ALA A 105 -1.89 -5.24 19.01
N GLY A 106 -0.62 -5.39 19.40
CA GLY A 106 0.17 -6.60 19.11
C GLY A 106 0.97 -6.61 17.82
N ALA A 107 1.07 -5.47 17.12
CA ALA A 107 1.99 -5.24 16.01
C ALA A 107 2.76 -3.93 16.22
N ASP A 108 3.86 -3.74 15.48
CA ASP A 108 4.59 -2.47 15.38
C ASP A 108 4.52 -1.81 14.00
N ALA A 109 3.91 -2.49 13.03
CA ALA A 109 3.49 -1.95 11.72
C ALA A 109 2.36 -2.79 11.12
N GLU A 110 1.55 -2.17 10.28
CA GLU A 110 0.46 -2.80 9.54
C GLU A 110 0.69 -2.62 8.04
N ILE A 111 0.71 -3.73 7.32
CA ILE A 111 1.08 -3.78 5.91
C ILE A 111 -0.03 -4.46 5.12
N SER A 112 -0.42 -3.86 4.01
CA SER A 112 -1.36 -4.46 3.07
C SER A 112 -1.03 -4.05 1.65
N TRP A 113 -1.44 -4.84 0.66
CA TRP A 113 -1.20 -4.52 -0.73
C TRP A 113 -2.27 -5.12 -1.62
N TRP A 114 -2.35 -4.60 -2.84
CA TRP A 114 -3.23 -5.10 -3.88
C TRP A 114 -2.55 -4.95 -5.25
N VAL A 115 -3.07 -5.71 -6.22
CA VAL A 115 -2.79 -5.48 -7.64
C VAL A 115 -4.09 -5.14 -8.37
N VAL A 116 -4.03 -4.48 -9.52
CA VAL A 116 -5.20 -4.20 -10.35
C VAL A 116 -5.93 -5.48 -10.77
N ASP A 117 -7.21 -5.37 -11.12
CA ASP A 117 -8.07 -6.52 -11.44
C ASP A 117 -7.48 -7.46 -12.49
N ALA A 118 -6.92 -6.90 -13.56
CA ALA A 118 -6.30 -7.64 -14.66
C ALA A 118 -5.04 -8.43 -14.26
N ARG A 119 -4.47 -8.21 -13.08
CA ARG A 119 -3.22 -8.84 -12.61
C ARG A 119 -3.42 -9.88 -11.52
N VAL A 120 -4.65 -10.14 -11.07
CA VAL A 120 -4.88 -11.21 -10.09
C VAL A 120 -4.67 -12.59 -10.69
N GLY A 121 -4.04 -13.47 -9.91
CA GLY A 121 -3.56 -14.78 -10.32
C GLY A 121 -2.34 -14.74 -11.23
N SER A 122 -1.81 -13.55 -11.57
CA SER A 122 -0.68 -13.42 -12.47
C SER A 122 0.66 -13.70 -11.79
N ALA A 123 1.73 -13.78 -12.58
CA ALA A 123 3.09 -13.86 -12.04
C ALA A 123 3.45 -12.60 -11.22
N LEU A 124 3.01 -11.42 -11.66
CA LEU A 124 3.27 -10.16 -10.97
C LEU A 124 2.70 -10.14 -9.55
N GLU A 125 1.48 -10.64 -9.36
CA GLU A 125 0.90 -10.74 -8.00
C GLU A 125 1.72 -11.68 -7.12
N ARG A 126 2.13 -12.85 -7.64
CA ARG A 126 2.98 -13.79 -6.89
C ARG A 126 4.35 -13.22 -6.56
N ASP A 127 4.93 -12.46 -7.48
CA ASP A 127 6.22 -11.80 -7.29
C ASP A 127 6.11 -10.72 -6.22
N LEU A 128 5.02 -9.94 -6.21
CA LEU A 128 4.74 -8.97 -5.15
C LEU A 128 4.48 -9.65 -3.80
N ASP A 129 3.68 -10.71 -3.76
CA ASP A 129 3.37 -11.48 -2.54
C ASP A 129 4.65 -12.07 -1.90
N ALA A 130 5.62 -12.49 -2.71
CA ALA A 130 6.91 -12.98 -2.22
C ALA A 130 7.86 -11.84 -1.84
N LEU A 131 7.80 -10.70 -2.54
CA LEU A 131 8.68 -9.57 -2.32
C LEU A 131 8.36 -8.84 -1.01
N VAL A 132 7.08 -8.48 -0.78
CA VAL A 132 6.71 -7.56 0.31
C VAL A 132 7.19 -8.06 1.68
N PRO A 133 6.94 -9.31 2.12
CA PRO A 133 7.42 -9.76 3.43
C PRO A 133 8.94 -9.74 3.56
N ARG A 134 9.67 -10.11 2.50
CA ARG A 134 11.13 -10.08 2.48
C ARG A 134 11.66 -8.65 2.56
N TRP A 135 11.09 -7.75 1.76
CA TRP A 135 11.44 -6.34 1.75
C TRP A 135 11.21 -5.68 3.11
N ILE A 136 10.05 -5.94 3.74
CA ILE A 136 9.76 -5.47 5.09
C ILE A 136 10.79 -6.00 6.10
N ALA A 137 11.17 -7.27 6.03
CA ALA A 137 12.16 -7.84 6.96
C ALA A 137 13.60 -7.34 6.75
N GLU A 138 13.96 -6.96 5.54
CA GLU A 138 15.33 -6.53 5.18
C GLU A 138 15.55 -5.03 5.39
N ASP A 139 14.57 -4.20 5.02
CA ASP A 139 14.76 -2.74 4.89
C ASP A 139 14.03 -1.94 5.97
N TRP A 140 13.06 -2.52 6.66
CA TRP A 140 12.24 -1.82 7.66
C TRP A 140 12.61 -2.24 9.09
N PRO A 141 12.52 -1.33 10.08
CA PRO A 141 13.00 -1.59 11.44
C PRO A 141 11.98 -2.33 12.32
N PHE A 142 11.02 -3.03 11.71
CA PHE A 142 9.91 -3.66 12.42
C PHE A 142 10.31 -5.01 12.99
N GLU A 143 9.93 -5.28 14.24
CA GLU A 143 10.12 -6.57 14.90
C GLU A 143 8.88 -7.47 14.78
N ARG A 144 7.68 -6.87 14.70
CA ARG A 144 6.39 -7.58 14.67
C ARG A 144 5.45 -6.97 13.61
N PRO A 145 5.86 -6.94 12.34
CA PRO A 145 4.99 -6.48 11.26
C PRO A 145 3.77 -7.40 11.12
N ARG A 146 2.64 -6.83 10.72
CA ARG A 146 1.40 -7.56 10.46
C ARG A 146 0.99 -7.39 9.00
N PHE A 147 0.83 -8.50 8.28
CA PHE A 147 0.38 -8.48 6.88
C PHE A 147 -1.14 -8.72 6.78
N ILE A 148 -1.93 -7.65 6.73
CA ILE A 148 -3.39 -7.69 6.68
C ILE A 148 -3.86 -8.21 5.31
N GLY A 149 -4.79 -9.17 5.32
CA GLY A 149 -5.24 -9.90 4.13
C GLY A 149 -4.35 -11.09 3.76
N ARG A 150 -3.27 -11.34 4.52
CA ARG A 150 -2.39 -12.51 4.38
C ARG A 150 -2.29 -13.33 5.67
N ASP A 151 -1.76 -12.76 6.75
CA ASP A 151 -1.63 -13.44 8.05
C ASP A 151 -2.97 -13.55 8.78
N LEU A 152 -3.82 -12.56 8.58
CA LEU A 152 -5.17 -12.43 9.11
C LEU A 152 -6.06 -11.70 8.11
N SER A 153 -7.34 -12.03 8.11
CA SER A 153 -8.34 -11.31 7.30
C SER A 153 -8.62 -9.91 7.86
N TRP A 154 -9.12 -9.01 7.01
CA TRP A 154 -9.60 -7.68 7.42
C TRP A 154 -10.66 -7.74 8.52
N SER A 155 -11.55 -8.73 8.47
CA SER A 155 -12.57 -8.93 9.51
C SER A 155 -12.02 -9.45 10.83
N GLU A 156 -10.89 -10.17 10.84
CA GLU A 156 -10.17 -10.53 12.05
C GLU A 156 -9.43 -9.32 12.63
N TRP A 157 -8.77 -8.54 11.76
CA TRP A 157 -8.09 -7.31 12.15
C TRP A 157 -9.03 -6.30 12.82
N LEU A 158 -10.21 -6.05 12.24
CA LEU A 158 -11.22 -5.15 12.82
C LEU A 158 -11.70 -5.57 14.23
N ARG A 159 -11.58 -6.85 14.58
CA ARG A 159 -11.97 -7.39 15.89
C ARG A 159 -10.86 -7.32 16.93
N LEU A 160 -9.63 -6.95 16.54
CA LEU A 160 -8.54 -6.77 17.48
C LEU A 160 -8.78 -5.53 18.38
N PRO A 161 -8.27 -5.54 19.61
CA PRO A 161 -8.22 -4.34 20.45
C PRO A 161 -7.38 -3.24 19.80
N ASP A 162 -7.72 -1.97 20.04
CA ASP A 162 -6.93 -0.82 19.61
C ASP A 162 -5.59 -0.75 20.36
N ALA A 163 -4.56 -0.17 19.72
CA ALA A 163 -3.20 -0.04 20.24
C ALA A 163 -3.02 1.09 21.28
#